data_AF-A0AAV5LGL7-F1
#
_entry.id   AF-A0AAV5LGL7-F1
#
_cell.length_a   1.000
_cell.length_b   1.000
_cell.length_c   1.000
_cell.angle_alpha   90.00
_cell.angle_beta   90.00
_cell.angle_gamma   90.00
#
_symmetry.space_group_name_H-M   'P 1'
#
loop_
_entity.id
_entity.type
_entity.pdbx_description
1 polymer ?
#
loop_
_entity_poly.entity_id
_entity_poly.type
_entity_poly.pdbx_seq_one_letter_code
_entity_poly.pdbx_strand_id
1 'polypeptide(L)'
;MDIKIGGSIQKINGKELSYRDFAERYLAKNEPVVLTGLMDDWQACKDWVTHDGKPNLRFFSTHFAKSKVEVAECGTRELTDQKRVEMSVSEFVDHWLEDSMDNHVGKEKSLLYLKDWHFVKEYPEYVAYTTPLVFSDDWLNLYLDNYRMHKDPDTYQENNEICCSDYRFVYMGAKGSWTPLHADVFRNMRSCVYNIFEDVSETKFPGFDKAIWLECTQEENEMIFVPSGWYHQVHNLEDTISINHNWFNAYNLSWVWDLLLKDYKEARDYIEDIKDICDDFENLCQRNLAANTGMDFYDFFIFISRFSLAIVVQLYSLLINTNFESPIQSWSPTAWHLVFNLASIRRIALNMKSEGCLTGNYGILDLSESWDNPQFLKLCADLGRTYTMIHDQESRRFSVKEVFMVLLEENILRICAPEDLVKFIDFSVVKISASFGKENILLSVLDDTQPHVNCECEAKGDHALY
;
A
#
# COMPACT_ATOMS: atom_id res chain seq x y z
N MET A 1 -7.20 -23.46 23.34
CA MET A 1 -5.74 -23.38 23.58
C MET A 1 -5.44 -22.03 24.20
N ASP A 2 -4.50 -21.95 25.16
CA ASP A 2 -4.14 -20.66 25.76
C ASP A 2 -3.19 -19.89 24.84
N ILE A 3 -3.59 -18.69 24.42
CA ILE A 3 -2.80 -17.79 23.57
C ILE A 3 -1.55 -17.32 24.34
N LYS A 4 -0.36 -17.51 23.76
CA LYS A 4 0.89 -17.07 24.36
C LYS A 4 1.21 -15.63 23.95
N ILE A 5 0.80 -14.67 24.77
CA ILE A 5 1.18 -13.26 24.62
C ILE A 5 2.69 -13.14 24.86
N GLY A 6 3.42 -12.80 23.80
CA GLY A 6 4.88 -12.71 23.80
C GLY A 6 5.45 -11.31 24.00
N GLY A 7 4.60 -10.28 24.00
CA GLY A 7 5.01 -8.89 24.22
C GLY A 7 3.89 -7.89 23.97
N SER A 8 4.23 -6.61 24.09
CA SER A 8 3.37 -5.46 23.79
C SER A 8 3.93 -4.67 22.62
N ILE A 9 3.07 -4.00 21.86
CA ILE A 9 3.49 -3.07 20.81
C ILE A 9 4.02 -1.78 21.46
N GLN A 10 5.14 -1.25 20.96
CA GLN A 10 5.70 0.00 21.48
C GLN A 10 4.75 1.18 21.19
N LYS A 11 4.51 2.03 22.19
CA LYS A 11 3.73 3.28 22.04
C LYS A 11 4.66 4.49 22.18
N ILE A 12 4.65 5.41 21.21
CA ILE A 12 5.52 6.59 21.20
C ILE A 12 4.79 7.86 20.74
N ASN A 13 5.31 9.02 21.14
CA ASN A 13 4.83 10.32 20.66
C ASN A 13 5.25 10.52 19.19
N GLY A 14 4.28 10.54 18.28
CA GLY A 14 4.52 10.73 16.85
C GLY A 14 5.10 12.09 16.50
N LYS A 15 4.85 13.13 17.32
CA LYS A 15 5.42 14.48 17.10
C LYS A 15 6.93 14.54 17.32
N GLU A 16 7.48 13.60 18.08
CA GLU A 16 8.91 13.49 18.39
C GLU A 16 9.63 12.51 17.46
N LEU A 17 8.90 11.89 16.52
CA LEU A 17 9.43 10.89 15.61
C LEU A 17 9.66 11.50 14.23
N SER A 18 10.94 11.63 13.84
CA SER A 18 11.26 11.99 12.46
C SER A 18 10.91 10.85 11.50
N TYR A 19 10.66 11.16 10.23
CA TYR A 19 10.48 10.11 9.20
C TYR A 19 11.68 9.15 9.18
N ARG A 20 12.90 9.67 9.32
CA ARG A 20 14.12 8.86 9.32
C ARG A 20 14.13 7.86 10.48
N ASP A 21 13.82 8.31 11.69
CA ASP A 21 13.77 7.43 12.86
C ASP A 21 12.64 6.41 12.72
N PHE A 22 11.49 6.80 12.15
CA PHE A 22 10.41 5.88 11.84
C PHE A 22 10.86 4.79 10.87
N ALA A 23 11.56 5.19 9.80
CA ALA A 23 12.04 4.28 8.78
C ALA A 23 13.11 3.32 9.30
N GLU A 24 14.11 3.80 10.05
CA GLU A 24 15.20 2.98 10.57
C GLU A 24 14.74 2.02 11.70
N ARG A 25 13.75 2.44 12.50
CA ARG A 25 13.31 1.66 13.67
C ARG A 25 12.15 0.72 13.38
N TYR A 26 11.24 1.08 12.48
CA TYR A 26 10.00 0.33 12.27
C TYR A 26 9.85 -0.19 10.84
N LEU A 27 10.03 0.65 9.81
CA LEU A 27 9.91 0.18 8.42
C LEU A 27 10.99 -0.84 8.07
N ALA A 28 12.27 -0.49 8.26
CA ALA A 28 13.40 -1.34 7.92
C ALA A 28 13.47 -2.63 8.76
N LYS A 29 12.91 -2.62 9.97
CA LYS A 29 12.87 -3.78 10.86
C LYS A 29 11.57 -4.58 10.76
N ASN A 30 10.59 -4.09 10.01
CA ASN A 30 9.25 -4.67 9.92
C ASN A 30 8.60 -4.84 11.31
N GLU A 31 8.70 -3.82 12.17
CA GLU A 31 8.22 -3.84 13.56
C GLU A 31 6.99 -2.91 13.75
N PRO A 32 5.90 -3.37 14.39
CA PRO A 32 4.71 -2.56 14.62
C PRO A 32 4.94 -1.49 15.69
N VAL A 33 4.21 -0.37 15.59
CA VAL A 33 4.27 0.72 16.57
C VAL A 33 2.94 1.46 16.67
N VAL A 34 2.59 1.90 17.88
CA VAL A 34 1.49 2.83 18.13
C VAL A 34 2.02 4.26 18.27
N LEU A 35 1.46 5.19 17.51
CA LEU A 35 1.84 6.59 17.45
C LEU A 35 0.71 7.48 18.02
N THR A 36 1.08 8.42 18.88
CA THR A 36 0.14 9.38 19.47
C THR A 36 0.38 10.80 18.96
N GLY A 37 -0.65 11.66 18.99
CA GLY A 37 -0.49 13.10 18.79
C GLY A 37 -0.34 13.55 17.32
N LEU A 38 -0.83 12.76 16.37
CA LEU A 38 -0.75 13.07 14.93
C LEU A 38 -2.10 13.49 14.32
N MET A 39 -3.12 13.74 15.14
CA MET A 39 -4.52 13.95 14.70
C MET A 39 -5.13 15.29 15.13
N ASP A 40 -4.35 16.17 15.77
CA ASP A 40 -4.84 17.42 16.40
C ASP A 40 -5.59 18.35 15.43
N ASP A 41 -5.23 18.34 14.14
CA ASP A 41 -5.75 19.21 13.10
C ASP A 41 -6.82 18.55 12.21
N TRP A 42 -7.12 17.26 12.42
CA TRP A 42 -8.03 16.50 11.58
C TRP A 42 -9.47 17.03 11.70
N GLN A 43 -10.12 17.23 10.55
CA GLN A 43 -11.52 17.64 10.49
C GLN A 43 -12.44 16.51 10.99
N ALA A 44 -12.07 15.25 10.73
CA ALA A 44 -12.75 14.06 11.25
C ALA A 44 -12.85 14.07 12.79
N CYS A 45 -11.79 14.44 13.50
CA CYS A 45 -11.80 14.53 14.98
C CYS A 45 -12.73 15.62 15.52
N LYS A 46 -13.26 16.50 14.66
CA LYS A 46 -14.21 17.56 15.04
C LYS A 46 -15.64 17.20 14.65
N ASP A 47 -15.83 16.73 13.43
CA ASP A 47 -17.17 16.50 12.86
C ASP A 47 -17.71 15.10 13.16
N TRP A 48 -16.83 14.09 13.13
CA TRP A 48 -17.21 12.69 13.27
C TRP A 48 -17.34 12.25 14.73
N VAL A 49 -17.00 13.13 15.65
CA VAL A 49 -17.02 12.89 17.10
C VAL A 49 -18.01 13.85 17.75
N THR A 50 -18.84 13.34 18.65
CA THR A 50 -19.75 14.15 19.46
C THR A 50 -19.02 14.79 20.64
N HIS A 51 -19.64 15.77 21.28
CA HIS A 51 -19.10 16.41 22.49
C HIS A 51 -18.81 15.46 23.67
N ASP A 52 -19.41 14.26 23.67
CA ASP A 52 -19.17 13.18 24.65
C ASP A 52 -18.18 12.11 24.16
N GLY A 53 -17.46 12.36 23.05
CA GLY A 53 -16.40 11.48 22.56
C GLY A 53 -16.88 10.27 21.76
N LYS A 54 -18.13 10.25 21.30
CA LYS A 54 -18.73 9.12 20.57
C LYS A 54 -18.81 9.37 19.07
N PRO A 55 -18.94 8.33 18.23
CA PRO A 55 -19.29 8.48 16.83
C PRO A 55 -20.52 9.38 16.59
N ASN A 56 -20.35 10.42 15.78
CA ASN A 56 -21.41 11.36 15.42
C ASN A 56 -22.24 10.83 14.24
N LEU A 57 -23.01 9.76 14.47
CA LEU A 57 -23.79 9.08 13.42
C LEU A 57 -24.78 10.01 12.69
N ARG A 58 -25.31 11.03 13.38
CA ARG A 58 -26.19 12.04 12.77
C ARG A 58 -25.47 12.88 11.73
N PHE A 59 -24.19 13.20 11.94
CA PHE A 59 -23.40 13.91 10.96
C PHE A 59 -23.28 13.12 9.66
N PHE A 60 -22.96 11.82 9.76
CA PHE A 60 -22.88 10.92 8.60
C PHE A 60 -24.21 10.80 7.87
N SER A 61 -25.30 10.54 8.60
CA SER A 61 -26.65 10.46 8.00
C SER A 61 -27.11 11.79 7.39
N THR A 62 -26.60 12.94 7.86
CA THR A 62 -26.95 14.25 7.27
C THR A 62 -26.16 14.55 5.99
N HIS A 63 -24.85 14.26 5.99
CA HIS A 63 -23.94 14.73 4.93
C HIS A 63 -23.62 13.66 3.87
N PHE A 64 -23.66 12.38 4.24
CA PHE A 64 -23.21 11.26 3.41
C PHE A 64 -24.29 10.18 3.23
N ALA A 65 -25.55 10.49 3.57
CA ALA A 65 -26.69 9.55 3.59
C ALA A 65 -26.75 8.58 2.40
N LYS A 66 -26.50 9.10 1.19
CA LYS A 66 -26.74 8.41 -0.08
C LYS A 66 -25.57 7.54 -0.54
N SER A 67 -24.40 7.67 0.07
CA SER A 67 -23.22 6.85 -0.29
C SER A 67 -23.56 5.39 -0.15
N LYS A 68 -23.19 4.61 -1.16
CA LYS A 68 -23.31 3.16 -1.16
C LYS A 68 -22.04 2.57 -0.57
N VAL A 69 -22.20 1.75 0.45
CA VAL A 69 -21.10 1.21 1.27
C VAL A 69 -21.26 -0.29 1.43
N GLU A 70 -20.13 -0.99 1.49
CA GLU A 70 -20.09 -2.39 1.86
C GLU A 70 -20.13 -2.54 3.38
N VAL A 71 -20.98 -3.44 3.85
CA VAL A 71 -21.19 -3.70 5.26
C VAL A 71 -21.07 -5.19 5.51
N ALA A 72 -20.17 -5.57 6.40
CA ALA A 72 -19.98 -6.94 6.85
C ALA A 72 -20.99 -7.30 7.96
N GLU A 73 -21.61 -8.47 7.85
CA GLU A 73 -22.40 -9.09 8.91
C GLU A 73 -21.46 -9.91 9.82
N CYS A 74 -21.04 -9.35 10.96
CA CYS A 74 -20.00 -9.97 11.80
C CYS A 74 -20.35 -11.36 12.34
N GLY A 75 -21.64 -11.71 12.42
CA GLY A 75 -22.12 -13.02 12.85
C GLY A 75 -22.30 -14.06 11.73
N THR A 76 -22.20 -13.63 10.47
CA THR A 76 -22.47 -14.49 9.31
C THR A 76 -21.18 -14.70 8.51
N ARG A 77 -20.74 -15.95 8.41
CA ARG A 77 -19.60 -16.33 7.58
C ARG A 77 -20.04 -16.63 6.14
N GLU A 78 -19.30 -16.10 5.17
CA GLU A 78 -19.43 -16.44 3.76
C GLU A 78 -18.05 -16.80 3.20
N LEU A 79 -17.86 -18.06 2.81
CA LEU A 79 -16.56 -18.60 2.36
C LEU A 79 -15.43 -18.36 3.40
N THR A 80 -14.44 -17.55 3.02
CA THR A 80 -13.27 -17.11 3.78
C THR A 80 -13.35 -15.64 4.18
N ASP A 81 -14.55 -15.04 4.23
CA ASP A 81 -14.77 -13.74 4.87
C ASP A 81 -16.11 -13.71 5.65
N GLN A 82 -16.41 -12.57 6.26
CA GLN A 82 -17.75 -12.23 6.71
C GLN A 82 -18.65 -11.95 5.48
N LYS A 83 -19.93 -12.31 5.57
CA LYS A 83 -20.91 -11.99 4.52
C LYS A 83 -21.00 -10.47 4.35
N ARG A 84 -20.94 -9.99 3.12
CA ARG A 84 -21.04 -8.56 2.80
C ARG A 84 -22.36 -8.23 2.12
N VAL A 85 -22.90 -7.07 2.46
CA VAL A 85 -24.09 -6.50 1.84
C VAL A 85 -23.83 -5.04 1.49
N GLU A 86 -24.32 -4.60 0.34
CA GLU A 86 -24.32 -3.17 0.00
C GLU A 86 -25.56 -2.52 0.61
N MET A 87 -25.38 -1.37 1.28
CA MET A 87 -26.48 -0.50 1.70
C MET A 87 -26.06 0.96 1.65
N SER A 88 -27.02 1.88 1.82
CA SER A 88 -26.71 3.29 1.99
C SER A 88 -26.19 3.59 3.41
N VAL A 89 -25.38 4.63 3.55
CA VAL A 89 -24.93 5.11 4.88
C VAL A 89 -26.13 5.44 5.78
N SER A 90 -27.22 5.99 5.25
CA SER A 90 -28.43 6.22 6.06
C SER A 90 -29.04 4.93 6.60
N GLU A 91 -29.15 3.88 5.78
CA GLU A 91 -29.69 2.58 6.22
C GLU A 91 -28.79 1.97 7.30
N PHE A 92 -27.47 2.01 7.09
CA PHE A 92 -26.49 1.53 8.07
C PHE A 92 -26.57 2.28 9.41
N VAL A 93 -26.67 3.61 9.38
CA VAL A 93 -26.80 4.44 10.59
C VAL A 93 -28.12 4.15 11.32
N ASP A 94 -29.22 4.00 10.60
CA ASP A 94 -30.52 3.67 11.19
C ASP A 94 -30.44 2.31 11.91
N HIS A 95 -29.82 1.30 11.30
CA HIS A 95 -29.56 0.00 11.92
C HIS A 95 -28.74 0.10 13.21
N TRP A 96 -27.63 0.86 13.20
CA TRP A 96 -26.79 1.05 14.38
C TRP A 96 -27.58 1.71 15.52
N LEU A 97 -28.37 2.75 15.21
CA LEU A 97 -29.19 3.44 16.20
C LEU A 97 -30.30 2.55 16.78
N GLU A 98 -30.97 1.75 15.96
CA GLU A 98 -31.99 0.79 16.41
C GLU A 98 -31.40 -0.25 17.36
N ASP A 99 -30.22 -0.81 17.05
CA ASP A 99 -29.57 -1.83 17.88
C ASP A 99 -29.10 -1.31 19.25
N SER A 100 -28.81 0.00 19.34
CA SER A 100 -28.43 0.69 20.58
C SER A 100 -29.62 0.90 21.54
N MET A 101 -30.85 0.88 21.03
CA MET A 101 -32.07 0.99 21.83
C MET A 101 -32.50 -0.42 22.26
N ASP A 102 -32.12 -0.83 23.48
CA ASP A 102 -32.18 -2.16 24.11
C ASP A 102 -33.58 -2.85 24.22
N ASN A 103 -34.45 -2.69 23.23
CA ASN A 103 -35.88 -3.06 23.26
C ASN A 103 -36.20 -4.42 22.63
N HIS A 104 -35.22 -5.19 22.17
CA HIS A 104 -35.45 -6.47 21.49
C HIS A 104 -35.00 -7.67 22.31
N VAL A 105 -35.87 -8.09 23.24
CA VAL A 105 -35.80 -9.42 23.85
C VAL A 105 -36.08 -10.47 22.76
N GLY A 106 -35.05 -11.21 22.34
CA GLY A 106 -35.22 -12.46 21.59
C GLY A 106 -35.02 -12.42 20.07
N LYS A 107 -34.50 -11.32 19.49
CA LYS A 107 -34.02 -11.32 18.10
C LYS A 107 -32.49 -11.36 18.11
N GLU A 108 -31.90 -12.30 17.39
CA GLU A 108 -30.45 -12.39 17.19
C GLU A 108 -30.00 -11.08 16.51
N LYS A 109 -29.25 -10.22 17.23
CA LYS A 109 -28.79 -8.94 16.71
C LYS A 109 -27.75 -9.20 15.64
N SER A 110 -27.99 -8.72 14.42
CA SER A 110 -26.99 -8.79 13.34
C SER A 110 -26.02 -7.63 13.53
N LEU A 111 -24.83 -7.92 14.04
CA LEU A 111 -23.81 -6.91 14.27
C LEU A 111 -23.18 -6.52 12.93
N LEU A 112 -23.49 -5.30 12.48
CA LEU A 112 -23.03 -4.77 11.20
C LEU A 112 -21.74 -3.98 11.36
N TYR A 113 -20.83 -4.12 10.39
CA TYR A 113 -19.57 -3.40 10.33
C TYR A 113 -19.34 -2.82 8.93
N LEU A 114 -19.45 -1.50 8.80
CA LEU A 114 -19.13 -0.80 7.56
C LEU A 114 -17.61 -0.81 7.37
N LYS A 115 -17.15 -1.37 6.26
CA LYS A 115 -15.73 -1.50 5.92
C LYS A 115 -15.48 -1.07 4.48
N ASP A 116 -14.22 -0.78 4.21
CA ASP A 116 -13.68 -0.55 2.87
C ASP A 116 -14.33 0.63 2.13
N TRP A 117 -14.87 1.60 2.87
CA TRP A 117 -15.45 2.79 2.27
C TRP A 117 -14.35 3.75 1.78
N HIS A 118 -14.24 3.90 0.46
CA HIS A 118 -13.33 4.81 -0.24
C HIS A 118 -13.75 6.29 -0.10
N PHE A 119 -13.88 6.75 1.14
CA PHE A 119 -14.41 8.06 1.50
C PHE A 119 -13.60 9.21 0.89
N VAL A 120 -12.27 9.10 0.88
CA VAL A 120 -11.38 10.16 0.36
C VAL A 120 -11.59 10.37 -1.13
N LYS A 121 -11.75 9.28 -1.89
CA LYS A 121 -12.08 9.32 -3.31
C LYS A 121 -13.48 9.88 -3.56
N GLU A 122 -14.47 9.52 -2.74
CA GLU A 122 -15.85 9.98 -2.90
C GLU A 122 -16.02 11.45 -2.52
N TYR A 123 -15.33 11.91 -1.47
CA TYR A 123 -15.43 13.26 -0.89
C TYR A 123 -14.07 13.96 -0.76
N PRO A 124 -13.34 14.18 -1.86
CA PRO A 124 -11.99 14.74 -1.82
C PRO A 124 -11.95 16.18 -1.25
N GLU A 125 -13.01 16.96 -1.47
CA GLU A 125 -13.13 18.35 -1.01
C GLU A 125 -13.40 18.47 0.51
N TYR A 126 -13.83 17.39 1.17
CA TYR A 126 -14.11 17.42 2.61
C TYR A 126 -12.83 17.47 3.44
N VAL A 127 -11.74 16.86 2.93
CA VAL A 127 -10.42 16.79 3.59
C VAL A 127 -10.56 16.35 5.06
N ALA A 128 -11.02 15.12 5.26
CA ALA A 128 -11.23 14.55 6.61
C ALA A 128 -9.97 14.59 7.48
N TYR A 129 -8.80 14.45 6.86
CA TYR A 129 -7.50 14.40 7.52
C TYR A 129 -6.38 14.81 6.56
N THR A 130 -5.18 14.99 7.12
CA THR A 130 -3.93 15.05 6.37
C THR A 130 -3.05 13.85 6.76
N THR A 131 -2.49 13.14 5.78
CA THR A 131 -1.58 12.02 6.04
C THR A 131 -0.37 12.51 6.86
N PRO A 132 -0.08 11.90 8.03
CA PRO A 132 1.08 12.27 8.83
C PRO A 132 2.40 12.06 8.09
N LEU A 133 3.41 12.88 8.39
CA LEU A 133 4.71 12.87 7.71
C LEU A 133 5.40 11.50 7.71
N VAL A 134 5.29 10.73 8.79
CA VAL A 134 5.89 9.39 8.89
C VAL A 134 5.27 8.39 7.92
N PHE A 135 4.06 8.66 7.42
CA PHE A 135 3.35 7.85 6.42
C PHE A 135 3.27 8.52 5.05
N SER A 136 3.97 9.65 4.82
CA SER A 136 3.82 10.41 3.58
C SER A 136 4.56 9.81 2.38
N ASP A 137 5.49 8.88 2.60
CA ASP A 137 6.19 8.14 1.53
C ASP A 137 5.35 6.95 1.03
N ASP A 138 4.10 7.25 0.68
CA ASP A 138 3.08 6.30 0.23
C ASP A 138 3.03 6.30 -1.30
N TRP A 139 3.80 5.42 -1.94
CA TRP A 139 3.91 5.41 -3.41
C TRP A 139 2.60 4.95 -4.04
N LEU A 140 1.89 4.01 -3.42
CA LEU A 140 0.66 3.45 -3.94
C LEU A 140 -0.40 4.53 -4.13
N ASN A 141 -0.73 5.25 -3.05
CA ASN A 141 -1.80 6.23 -3.14
C ASN A 141 -1.38 7.49 -3.91
N LEU A 142 -0.11 7.90 -3.79
CA LEU A 142 0.44 9.00 -4.60
C LEU A 142 0.35 8.71 -6.11
N TYR A 143 0.51 7.44 -6.50
CA TYR A 143 0.29 7.01 -7.88
C TYR A 143 -1.17 7.05 -8.29
N LEU A 144 -2.05 6.50 -7.45
CA LEU A 144 -3.47 6.35 -7.75
C LEU A 144 -4.21 7.69 -7.80
N ASP A 145 -3.69 8.71 -7.10
CA ASP A 145 -4.13 10.11 -7.23
C ASP A 145 -3.86 10.72 -8.63
N ASN A 146 -3.04 10.04 -9.44
CA ASN A 146 -2.58 10.52 -10.75
C ASN A 146 -2.90 9.54 -11.89
N TYR A 147 -3.00 8.24 -11.60
CA TYR A 147 -3.12 7.17 -12.56
C TYR A 147 -4.16 6.14 -12.15
N ARG A 148 -4.73 5.46 -13.14
CA ARG A 148 -5.55 4.26 -12.94
C ARG A 148 -4.75 3.03 -13.33
N MET A 149 -4.96 1.96 -12.58
CA MET A 149 -4.56 0.57 -12.91
C MET A 149 -5.65 -0.07 -13.79
N HIS A 150 -5.37 -1.24 -14.38
CA HIS A 150 -6.33 -2.02 -15.18
C HIS A 150 -6.88 -1.29 -16.41
N LYS A 151 -6.01 -0.67 -17.22
CA LYS A 151 -6.39 0.17 -18.40
C LYS A 151 -6.84 -0.61 -19.64
N ASP A 152 -7.25 -1.87 -19.51
CA ASP A 152 -7.73 -2.65 -20.66
C ASP A 152 -9.09 -2.08 -21.16
N PRO A 153 -9.18 -1.59 -22.42
CA PRO A 153 -10.41 -1.06 -22.99
C PRO A 153 -11.54 -2.09 -23.12
N ASP A 154 -11.23 -3.39 -23.21
CA ASP A 154 -12.22 -4.45 -23.47
C ASP A 154 -12.90 -4.97 -22.19
N THR A 155 -12.30 -4.71 -21.01
CA THR A 155 -12.88 -5.00 -19.69
C THR A 155 -13.42 -3.74 -18.98
N TYR A 156 -13.31 -2.57 -19.63
CA TYR A 156 -13.84 -1.30 -19.18
C TYR A 156 -15.38 -1.33 -19.12
N GLN A 157 -15.90 -1.43 -17.90
CA GLN A 157 -17.26 -1.00 -17.59
C GLN A 157 -17.15 0.06 -16.50
N GLU A 158 -17.82 1.19 -16.70
CA GLU A 158 -17.86 2.31 -15.74
C GLU A 158 -18.33 1.88 -14.34
N ASN A 159 -19.00 0.73 -14.26
CA ASN A 159 -19.54 0.09 -13.05
C ASN A 159 -18.78 -1.20 -12.63
N ASN A 160 -17.65 -1.56 -13.25
CA ASN A 160 -16.90 -2.74 -12.84
C ASN A 160 -16.04 -2.42 -11.61
N GLU A 161 -16.28 -3.16 -10.53
CA GLU A 161 -15.63 -3.11 -9.22
C GLU A 161 -14.09 -3.26 -9.24
N ILE A 162 -13.48 -3.52 -10.40
CA ILE A 162 -12.03 -3.73 -10.58
C ILE A 162 -11.21 -2.43 -10.42
N CYS A 163 -11.86 -1.26 -10.51
CA CYS A 163 -11.17 0.03 -10.45
C CYS A 163 -10.94 0.50 -8.98
N CYS A 164 -9.97 -0.11 -8.30
CA CYS A 164 -9.42 0.44 -7.04
C CYS A 164 -8.71 1.77 -7.34
N SER A 165 -9.29 2.87 -6.88
CA SER A 165 -8.81 4.24 -7.14
C SER A 165 -7.92 4.83 -6.06
N ASP A 166 -7.93 4.22 -4.88
CA ASP A 166 -7.16 4.57 -3.70
C ASP A 166 -7.22 3.40 -2.72
N TYR A 167 -6.30 3.37 -1.77
CA TYR A 167 -6.19 2.40 -0.69
C TYR A 167 -6.29 3.12 0.65
N ARG A 168 -7.34 3.93 0.76
CA ARG A 168 -7.67 4.77 1.91
C ARG A 168 -9.12 4.47 2.29
N PHE A 169 -9.34 3.94 3.48
CA PHE A 169 -10.63 3.36 3.86
C PHE A 169 -11.15 3.96 5.16
N VAL A 170 -12.45 4.22 5.21
CA VAL A 170 -13.18 4.53 6.45
C VAL A 170 -13.91 3.28 6.90
N TYR A 171 -13.68 2.87 8.15
CA TYR A 171 -14.42 1.78 8.79
C TYR A 171 -15.27 2.36 9.93
N MET A 172 -16.49 1.86 10.10
CA MET A 172 -17.40 2.29 11.15
C MET A 172 -18.17 1.09 11.71
N GLY A 173 -18.11 0.85 13.01
CA GLY A 173 -18.83 -0.27 13.62
C GLY A 173 -19.16 -0.06 15.10
N ALA A 174 -20.32 -0.58 15.51
CA ALA A 174 -20.74 -0.59 16.90
C ALA A 174 -19.82 -1.48 17.75
N LYS A 175 -19.83 -1.27 19.06
CA LYS A 175 -19.15 -2.14 20.02
C LYS A 175 -19.42 -3.63 19.73
N GLY A 176 -18.33 -4.40 19.67
CA GLY A 176 -18.31 -5.84 19.40
C GLY A 176 -18.10 -6.20 17.94
N SER A 177 -18.24 -5.24 17.01
CA SER A 177 -17.88 -5.47 15.60
C SER A 177 -16.38 -5.79 15.50
N TRP A 178 -16.01 -6.63 14.54
CA TRP A 178 -14.66 -7.17 14.47
C TRP A 178 -14.27 -7.57 13.05
N THR A 179 -12.97 -7.56 12.77
CA THR A 179 -12.38 -8.11 11.55
C THR A 179 -11.61 -9.39 11.88
N PRO A 180 -11.82 -10.49 11.12
CA PRO A 180 -11.09 -11.74 11.33
C PRO A 180 -9.57 -11.65 11.13
N LEU A 181 -8.85 -12.70 11.53
CA LEU A 181 -7.40 -12.78 11.40
C LEU A 181 -6.96 -12.73 9.92
N HIS A 182 -6.20 -11.71 9.54
CA HIS A 182 -5.71 -11.55 8.18
C HIS A 182 -4.35 -10.84 8.18
N ALA A 183 -3.63 -10.95 7.09
CA ALA A 183 -2.55 -10.04 6.77
C ALA A 183 -3.01 -9.17 5.60
N ASP A 184 -2.65 -7.89 5.61
CA ASP A 184 -3.12 -6.97 4.58
C ASP A 184 -2.68 -7.41 3.18
N VAL A 185 -3.64 -7.38 2.27
CA VAL A 185 -3.46 -7.55 0.83
C VAL A 185 -3.97 -6.29 0.14
N PHE A 186 -3.70 -6.18 -1.15
CA PHE A 186 -4.33 -5.14 -1.97
C PHE A 186 -5.86 -5.36 -2.02
N ARG A 187 -6.36 -6.43 -2.65
CA ARG A 187 -7.81 -6.52 -2.94
C ARG A 187 -8.58 -7.68 -2.32
N ASN A 188 -8.11 -8.93 -2.33
CA ASN A 188 -9.02 -10.07 -2.08
C ASN A 188 -8.62 -11.04 -0.96
N MET A 189 -9.53 -11.14 0.02
CA MET A 189 -10.19 -12.35 0.58
C MET A 189 -9.37 -13.58 1.00
N ARG A 190 -8.11 -13.40 1.42
CA ARG A 190 -7.45 -14.39 2.28
C ARG A 190 -7.33 -13.93 3.71
N SER A 191 -8.44 -13.40 4.23
CA SER A 191 -8.70 -13.54 5.66
C SER A 191 -8.74 -15.04 5.94
N CYS A 192 -7.88 -15.50 6.83
CA CYS A 192 -8.26 -16.69 7.57
C CYS A 192 -9.44 -16.23 8.42
N VAL A 193 -10.70 -16.54 8.05
CA VAL A 193 -11.82 -16.38 9.01
C VAL A 193 -11.60 -17.41 10.09
N TYR A 194 -10.70 -17.03 10.95
CA TYR A 194 -10.25 -17.75 12.08
C TYR A 194 -10.33 -16.71 13.18
N ASN A 195 -11.41 -16.84 13.94
CA ASN A 195 -11.50 -16.16 15.20
C ASN A 195 -10.49 -16.83 16.12
N ILE A 196 -9.45 -16.11 16.54
CA ILE A 196 -8.41 -16.66 17.42
C ILE A 196 -8.94 -17.14 18.77
N PHE A 197 -10.18 -16.75 19.10
CA PHE A 197 -10.91 -17.20 20.28
C PHE A 197 -11.74 -18.48 20.05
N GLU A 198 -11.80 -19.02 18.83
CA GLU A 198 -12.39 -20.33 18.50
C GLU A 198 -11.35 -21.45 18.51
N ASP A 199 -11.74 -22.71 18.28
CA ASP A 199 -10.80 -23.83 18.23
C ASP A 199 -9.97 -23.83 16.94
N VAL A 200 -8.64 -23.77 17.06
CA VAL A 200 -7.71 -23.82 15.92
C VAL A 200 -7.60 -25.24 15.42
N SER A 201 -7.83 -25.44 14.12
CA SER A 201 -7.52 -26.71 13.48
C SER A 201 -6.00 -26.87 13.30
N GLU A 202 -5.37 -27.70 14.13
CA GLU A 202 -3.94 -28.05 13.99
C GLU A 202 -3.61 -28.65 12.61
N THR A 203 -4.56 -29.31 11.97
CA THR A 203 -4.37 -29.85 10.61
C THR A 203 -4.32 -28.74 9.55
N LYS A 204 -5.07 -27.65 9.74
CA LYS A 204 -5.05 -26.50 8.81
C LYS A 204 -3.91 -25.53 9.13
N PHE A 205 -3.54 -25.42 10.41
CA PHE A 205 -2.52 -24.49 10.89
C PHE A 205 -1.51 -25.20 11.81
N PRO A 206 -0.65 -26.09 11.27
CA PRO A 206 0.24 -26.99 12.05
C PRO A 206 1.38 -26.29 12.82
N GLY A 207 1.39 -24.96 12.89
CA GLY A 207 2.33 -24.16 13.68
C GLY A 207 1.68 -23.06 14.50
N PHE A 208 0.34 -23.03 14.60
CA PHE A 208 -0.37 -21.97 15.32
C PHE A 208 -0.01 -21.94 16.82
N ASP A 209 0.24 -23.10 17.42
CA ASP A 209 0.69 -23.25 18.81
C ASP A 209 2.07 -22.62 19.08
N LYS A 210 2.86 -22.40 18.03
CA LYS A 210 4.18 -21.74 18.09
C LYS A 210 4.12 -20.24 17.83
N ALA A 211 2.95 -19.71 17.41
CA ALA A 211 2.79 -18.30 17.11
C ALA A 211 3.01 -17.45 18.37
N ILE A 212 3.71 -16.33 18.19
CA ILE A 212 3.94 -15.34 19.24
C ILE A 212 2.96 -14.19 19.02
N TRP A 213 2.19 -13.87 20.06
CA TRP A 213 1.13 -12.87 19.97
C TRP A 213 1.59 -11.56 20.57
N LEU A 214 1.37 -10.47 19.83
CA LEU A 214 1.42 -9.12 20.39
C LEU A 214 -0.01 -8.61 20.55
N GLU A 215 -0.26 -7.95 21.67
CA GLU A 215 -1.56 -7.34 21.97
C GLU A 215 -1.38 -5.85 22.25
N CYS A 216 -2.31 -5.05 21.78
CA CYS A 216 -2.45 -3.65 22.18
C CYS A 216 -3.92 -3.21 22.14
N THR A 217 -4.28 -2.27 23.01
CA THR A 217 -5.50 -1.48 22.89
C THR A 217 -5.13 -0.15 22.24
N GLN A 218 -5.74 0.14 21.09
CA GLN A 218 -5.63 1.43 20.42
C GLN A 218 -6.70 2.36 21.01
N GLU A 219 -6.26 3.44 21.64
CA GLU A 219 -7.15 4.45 22.23
C GLU A 219 -7.55 5.49 21.18
N GLU A 220 -8.50 6.37 21.53
CA GLU A 220 -8.89 7.51 20.70
C GLU A 220 -7.66 8.36 20.32
N ASN A 221 -7.61 8.78 19.05
CA ASN A 221 -6.55 9.62 18.48
C ASN A 221 -5.14 8.98 18.48
N GLU A 222 -5.06 7.66 18.56
CA GLU A 222 -3.84 6.88 18.31
C GLU A 222 -3.85 6.27 16.91
N MET A 223 -2.66 6.06 16.35
CA MET A 223 -2.47 5.37 15.06
C MET A 223 -1.60 4.15 15.26
N ILE A 224 -1.94 3.03 14.60
CA ILE A 224 -1.10 1.84 14.58
C ILE A 224 -0.44 1.68 13.20
N PHE A 225 0.87 1.49 13.18
CA PHE A 225 1.58 1.00 12.01
C PHE A 225 1.61 -0.53 12.06
N VAL A 226 0.97 -1.16 11.08
CA VAL A 226 1.00 -2.62 10.86
C VAL A 226 1.96 -2.91 9.70
N PRO A 227 3.10 -3.57 9.95
CA PRO A 227 4.07 -3.85 8.89
C PRO A 227 3.61 -4.99 7.97
N SER A 228 4.25 -5.12 6.81
CA SER A 228 3.92 -6.15 5.83
C SER A 228 4.07 -7.57 6.41
N GLY A 229 3.11 -8.45 6.13
CA GLY A 229 3.11 -9.84 6.58
C GLY A 229 2.66 -10.08 8.02
N TRP A 230 2.29 -9.04 8.78
CA TRP A 230 1.75 -9.19 10.13
C TRP A 230 0.28 -9.60 10.09
N TYR A 231 0.01 -10.84 10.50
CA TYR A 231 -1.35 -11.31 10.73
C TYR A 231 -1.94 -10.62 11.96
N HIS A 232 -3.13 -10.07 11.83
CA HIS A 232 -3.80 -9.31 12.87
C HIS A 232 -5.33 -9.51 12.84
N GLN A 233 -5.94 -9.42 14.02
CA GLN A 233 -7.38 -9.50 14.24
C GLN A 233 -7.78 -8.29 15.09
N VAL A 234 -8.87 -7.63 14.75
CA VAL A 234 -9.28 -6.36 15.38
C VAL A 234 -10.69 -6.49 15.94
N HIS A 235 -10.89 -6.06 17.19
CA HIS A 235 -12.19 -5.99 17.85
C HIS A 235 -12.48 -4.56 18.31
N ASN A 236 -13.65 -4.04 17.97
CA ASN A 236 -14.13 -2.76 18.46
C ASN A 236 -14.65 -2.94 19.90
N LEU A 237 -13.88 -2.49 20.89
CA LEU A 237 -14.27 -2.57 22.30
C LEU A 237 -15.36 -1.56 22.69
N GLU A 238 -15.49 -0.50 21.88
CA GLU A 238 -16.50 0.55 21.94
C GLU A 238 -17.01 0.87 20.53
N ASP A 239 -17.93 1.83 20.40
CA ASP A 239 -18.40 2.33 19.11
C ASP A 239 -17.26 3.08 18.41
N THR A 240 -16.85 2.63 17.22
CA THR A 240 -15.59 3.07 16.57
C THR A 240 -15.81 3.61 15.17
N ILE A 241 -15.09 4.68 14.84
CA ILE A 241 -14.81 5.11 13.46
C ILE A 241 -13.29 5.16 13.29
N SER A 242 -12.76 4.62 12.18
CA SER A 242 -11.33 4.66 11.87
C SER A 242 -11.06 5.02 10.41
N ILE A 243 -9.88 5.58 10.16
CA ILE A 243 -9.31 5.84 8.83
C ILE A 243 -8.07 4.98 8.68
N ASN A 244 -7.98 4.23 7.59
CA ASN A 244 -6.99 3.18 7.37
C ASN A 244 -6.34 3.36 5.99
N HIS A 245 -5.05 3.05 5.89
CA HIS A 245 -4.30 3.13 4.63
C HIS A 245 -3.54 1.84 4.38
N ASN A 246 -3.66 1.29 3.17
CA ASN A 246 -2.67 0.35 2.66
C ASN A 246 -1.72 1.12 1.73
N TRP A 247 -0.42 0.88 1.90
CA TRP A 247 0.61 1.61 1.18
C TRP A 247 1.90 0.80 1.09
N PHE A 248 2.72 1.15 0.11
CA PHE A 248 4.06 0.58 -0.02
C PHE A 248 5.05 1.60 -0.57
N ASN A 249 6.33 1.33 -0.33
CA ASN A 249 7.47 2.09 -0.81
C ASN A 249 8.69 1.18 -0.95
N ALA A 250 9.90 1.78 -1.05
CA ALA A 250 11.14 1.04 -1.19
C ALA A 250 11.41 -0.01 -0.09
N TYR A 251 10.93 0.20 1.15
CA TYR A 251 11.19 -0.68 2.29
C TYR A 251 10.43 -2.00 2.22
N ASN A 252 9.21 -1.98 1.64
CA ASN A 252 8.35 -3.16 1.55
C ASN A 252 8.01 -3.59 0.12
N LEU A 253 8.63 -2.99 -0.90
CA LEU A 253 8.42 -3.35 -2.31
C LEU A 253 8.68 -4.83 -2.61
N SER A 254 9.62 -5.48 -1.91
CA SER A 254 9.85 -6.92 -2.04
C SER A 254 8.68 -7.76 -1.54
N TRP A 255 8.05 -7.36 -0.44
CA TRP A 255 6.85 -8.04 0.08
C TRP A 255 5.70 -7.96 -0.92
N VAL A 256 5.53 -6.81 -1.58
CA VAL A 256 4.54 -6.62 -2.65
C VAL A 256 4.82 -7.55 -3.83
N TRP A 257 6.07 -7.62 -4.28
CA TRP A 257 6.45 -8.50 -5.38
C TRP A 257 6.24 -9.98 -5.03
N ASP A 258 6.66 -10.40 -3.84
CA ASP A 258 6.55 -11.79 -3.38
C ASP A 258 5.07 -12.21 -3.27
N LEU A 259 4.20 -11.31 -2.78
CA LEU A 259 2.75 -11.50 -2.75
C LEU A 259 2.18 -11.66 -4.18
N LEU A 260 2.50 -10.73 -5.09
CA LEU A 260 2.02 -10.79 -6.47
C LEU A 260 2.48 -12.07 -7.18
N LEU A 261 3.74 -12.47 -6.99
CA LEU A 261 4.30 -13.67 -7.58
C LEU A 261 3.65 -14.94 -7.03
N LYS A 262 3.38 -14.99 -5.72
CA LYS A 262 2.67 -16.08 -5.08
C LYS A 262 1.24 -16.20 -5.60
N ASP A 263 0.49 -15.10 -5.58
CA ASP A 263 -0.90 -15.06 -6.03
C ASP A 263 -1.01 -15.39 -7.52
N TYR A 264 -0.04 -14.97 -8.34
CA TYR A 264 0.04 -15.35 -9.75
C TYR A 264 0.22 -16.85 -9.93
N LYS A 265 1.18 -17.45 -9.22
CA LYS A 265 1.46 -18.90 -9.31
C LYS A 265 0.21 -19.69 -8.92
N GLU A 266 -0.45 -19.30 -7.84
CA GLU A 266 -1.68 -19.94 -7.39
C GLU A 266 -2.85 -19.72 -8.38
N ALA A 267 -3.04 -18.50 -8.88
CA ALA A 267 -4.07 -18.19 -9.86
C ALA A 267 -3.89 -19.01 -11.14
N ARG A 268 -2.64 -19.13 -11.62
CA ARG A 268 -2.27 -19.95 -12.78
C ARG A 268 -2.53 -21.42 -12.52
N ASP A 269 -2.04 -21.95 -11.40
CA ASP A 269 -2.16 -23.37 -11.07
C ASP A 269 -3.64 -23.78 -10.89
N TYR A 270 -4.51 -22.87 -10.43
CA TYR A 270 -5.96 -23.11 -10.26
C TYR A 270 -6.71 -23.30 -11.59
N ILE A 271 -6.19 -22.77 -12.70
CA ILE A 271 -6.80 -22.86 -14.03
C ILE A 271 -5.95 -23.65 -15.02
N GLU A 272 -4.89 -24.33 -14.58
CA GLU A 272 -3.95 -25.04 -15.44
C GLU A 272 -4.65 -26.12 -16.31
N ASP A 273 -5.79 -26.65 -15.86
CA ASP A 273 -6.59 -27.65 -16.58
C ASP A 273 -7.16 -27.16 -17.92
N ILE A 274 -7.35 -25.85 -18.09
CA ILE A 274 -7.89 -25.25 -19.32
C ILE A 274 -6.80 -24.66 -20.23
N LYS A 275 -5.53 -24.82 -19.88
CA LYS A 275 -4.40 -24.21 -20.61
C LYS A 275 -4.33 -24.60 -22.09
N ASP A 276 -4.55 -25.88 -22.40
CA ASP A 276 -4.48 -26.39 -23.77
C ASP A 276 -5.68 -25.99 -24.65
N ILE A 277 -6.74 -25.46 -24.04
CA ILE A 277 -7.97 -25.03 -24.74
C ILE A 277 -8.20 -23.51 -24.66
N CYS A 278 -7.34 -22.78 -23.95
CA CYS A 278 -7.39 -21.34 -23.82
C CYS A 278 -6.40 -20.68 -24.79
N ASP A 279 -6.91 -19.88 -25.71
CA ASP A 279 -6.07 -19.20 -26.72
C ASP A 279 -5.04 -18.24 -26.11
N ASP A 280 -5.35 -17.63 -24.95
CA ASP A 280 -4.50 -16.68 -24.24
C ASP A 280 -4.50 -16.93 -22.73
N PHE A 281 -3.88 -18.05 -22.34
CA PHE A 281 -3.81 -18.52 -20.96
C PHE A 281 -3.12 -17.52 -20.02
N GLU A 282 -2.06 -16.85 -20.49
CA GLU A 282 -1.31 -15.89 -19.68
C GLU A 282 -2.15 -14.66 -19.34
N ASN A 283 -2.86 -14.09 -20.31
CA ASN A 283 -3.75 -12.96 -20.03
C ASN A 283 -4.88 -13.35 -19.07
N LEU A 284 -5.40 -14.58 -19.15
CA LEU A 284 -6.36 -15.07 -18.16
C LEU A 284 -5.76 -15.14 -16.75
N CYS A 285 -4.51 -15.60 -16.62
CA CYS A 285 -3.80 -15.59 -15.34
C CYS A 285 -3.63 -14.17 -14.80
N GLN A 286 -3.24 -13.22 -15.64
CA GLN A 286 -3.04 -11.81 -15.27
C GLN A 286 -4.36 -11.14 -14.87
N ARG A 287 -5.46 -11.41 -15.58
CA ARG A 287 -6.80 -10.94 -15.20
C ARG A 287 -7.27 -11.50 -13.86
N ASN A 288 -6.99 -12.78 -13.59
CA ASN A 288 -7.29 -13.39 -12.29
C ASN A 288 -6.43 -12.79 -11.17
N LEU A 289 -5.15 -12.55 -11.44
CA LEU A 289 -4.24 -11.85 -10.53
C LEU A 289 -4.75 -10.44 -10.22
N ALA A 290 -5.09 -9.65 -11.24
CA ALA A 290 -5.70 -8.32 -11.08
C ALA A 290 -6.99 -8.36 -10.25
N ALA A 291 -7.85 -9.35 -10.48
CA ALA A 291 -9.10 -9.49 -9.74
C ALA A 291 -8.85 -9.82 -8.25
N ASN A 292 -7.91 -10.71 -7.96
CA ASN A 292 -7.64 -11.21 -6.59
C ASN A 292 -6.67 -10.33 -5.80
N THR A 293 -5.68 -9.76 -6.45
CA THR A 293 -4.61 -9.00 -5.79
C THR A 293 -4.72 -7.52 -6.13
N GLY A 294 -5.71 -7.08 -6.91
CA GLY A 294 -5.91 -5.65 -7.21
C GLY A 294 -4.85 -5.02 -8.12
N MET A 295 -3.82 -5.78 -8.50
CA MET A 295 -2.74 -5.38 -9.39
C MET A 295 -2.21 -6.63 -10.09
N ASP A 296 -1.93 -6.55 -11.38
CA ASP A 296 -1.26 -7.60 -12.14
C ASP A 296 0.24 -7.28 -12.36
N PHE A 297 0.98 -8.16 -13.03
CA PHE A 297 2.40 -7.89 -13.30
C PHE A 297 2.61 -6.68 -14.22
N TYR A 298 1.68 -6.40 -15.14
CA TYR A 298 1.79 -5.28 -16.08
C TYR A 298 1.59 -3.94 -15.36
N ASP A 299 0.55 -3.83 -14.54
CA ASP A 299 0.29 -2.65 -13.71
C ASP A 299 1.44 -2.40 -12.75
N PHE A 300 1.96 -3.44 -12.08
CA PHE A 300 3.09 -3.32 -11.19
C PHE A 300 4.36 -2.86 -11.94
N PHE A 301 4.64 -3.42 -13.12
CA PHE A 301 5.79 -3.03 -13.92
C PHE A 301 5.71 -1.58 -14.41
N ILE A 302 4.54 -1.15 -14.89
CA ILE A 302 4.30 0.23 -15.33
C ILE A 302 4.42 1.19 -14.14
N PHE A 303 3.89 0.79 -12.97
CA PHE A 303 4.01 1.54 -11.73
C PHE A 303 5.49 1.79 -11.37
N ILE A 304 6.30 0.74 -11.22
CA ILE A 304 7.71 0.89 -10.79
C ILE A 304 8.56 1.60 -11.85
N SER A 305 8.21 1.46 -13.13
CA SER A 305 8.86 2.17 -14.24
C SER A 305 8.59 3.68 -14.18
N ARG A 306 7.34 4.09 -13.95
CA ARG A 306 6.97 5.51 -13.80
C ARG A 306 7.60 6.12 -12.55
N PHE A 307 7.60 5.41 -11.42
CA PHE A 307 8.30 5.87 -10.21
C PHE A 307 9.80 6.01 -10.45
N SER A 308 10.44 5.06 -11.13
CA SER A 308 11.86 5.17 -11.45
C SER A 308 12.15 6.44 -12.26
N LEU A 309 11.35 6.74 -13.26
CA LEU A 309 11.49 7.96 -14.05
C LEU A 309 11.29 9.22 -13.19
N ALA A 310 10.24 9.26 -12.36
CA ALA A 310 9.97 10.38 -11.46
C ALA A 310 11.11 10.59 -10.45
N ILE A 311 11.65 9.51 -9.88
CA ILE A 311 12.78 9.54 -8.94
C ILE A 311 14.04 10.06 -9.64
N VAL A 312 14.34 9.62 -10.87
CA VAL A 312 15.48 10.14 -11.66
C VAL A 312 15.32 11.63 -11.93
N VAL A 313 14.11 12.10 -12.28
CA VAL A 313 13.80 13.53 -12.45
C VAL A 313 14.08 14.32 -11.17
N GLN A 314 13.65 13.82 -10.02
CA GLN A 314 13.90 14.47 -8.73
C GLN A 314 15.40 14.49 -8.39
N LEU A 315 16.09 13.35 -8.56
CA LEU A 315 17.51 13.22 -8.26
C LEU A 315 18.35 14.19 -9.12
N TYR A 316 18.07 14.27 -10.41
CA TYR A 316 18.76 15.18 -11.32
C TYR A 316 18.46 16.66 -10.99
N SER A 317 17.20 16.99 -10.70
CA SER A 317 16.78 18.34 -10.31
C SER A 317 17.44 18.80 -9.00
N LEU A 318 17.66 17.88 -8.05
CA LEU A 318 18.39 18.20 -6.82
C LEU A 318 19.83 18.60 -7.09
N LEU A 319 20.48 17.96 -8.07
CA LEU A 319 21.91 18.10 -8.33
C LEU A 319 22.27 19.25 -9.27
N ILE A 320 21.43 19.57 -10.26
CA ILE A 320 21.63 20.81 -11.06
C ILE A 320 21.52 22.05 -10.19
N ASN A 321 20.58 22.06 -9.24
CA ASN A 321 20.31 23.22 -8.39
C ASN A 321 21.29 23.36 -7.21
N THR A 322 22.31 22.51 -7.08
CA THR A 322 23.38 22.70 -6.09
C THR A 322 24.55 23.49 -6.68
N ASN A 323 24.82 24.67 -6.13
CA ASN A 323 26.06 25.41 -6.42
C ASN A 323 27.25 24.62 -5.85
N PHE A 324 28.06 24.00 -6.72
CA PHE A 324 29.26 23.24 -6.35
C PHE A 324 30.45 24.14 -5.93
N GLU A 325 30.23 25.11 -5.04
CA GLU A 325 31.31 25.96 -4.52
C GLU A 325 32.08 25.32 -3.34
N SER A 326 31.67 24.14 -2.84
CA SER A 326 32.37 23.46 -1.73
C SER A 326 32.89 22.08 -2.13
N PRO A 327 34.20 21.80 -1.90
CA PRO A 327 34.78 20.49 -2.19
C PRO A 327 34.44 19.47 -1.07
N ILE A 328 33.55 18.53 -1.42
CA ILE A 328 33.45 17.13 -0.92
C ILE A 328 32.76 16.88 0.46
N GLN A 329 32.05 15.72 0.55
CA GLN A 329 31.36 15.05 1.69
C GLN A 329 29.98 15.63 2.08
N SER A 330 28.82 15.26 1.53
CA SER A 330 28.17 13.96 1.32
C SER A 330 27.00 14.19 0.33
N TRP A 331 26.31 13.16 -0.16
CA TRP A 331 25.00 13.39 -0.83
C TRP A 331 23.99 13.95 0.18
N SER A 332 23.02 14.75 -0.27
CA SER A 332 21.94 15.19 0.63
C SER A 332 21.14 13.98 1.11
N PRO A 333 20.53 14.03 2.31
CA PRO A 333 19.67 12.94 2.79
C PRO A 333 18.58 12.55 1.78
N THR A 334 18.01 13.56 1.10
CA THR A 334 17.06 13.36 -0.01
C THR A 334 17.64 12.56 -1.15
N ALA A 335 18.84 12.91 -1.60
CA ALA A 335 19.44 12.22 -2.74
C ALA A 335 19.83 10.78 -2.39
N TRP A 336 20.27 10.52 -1.15
CA TRP A 336 20.47 9.15 -0.65
C TRP A 336 19.17 8.35 -0.60
N HIS A 337 18.08 8.95 -0.11
CA HIS A 337 16.77 8.31 -0.07
C HIS A 337 16.29 7.97 -1.50
N LEU A 338 16.38 8.90 -2.46
CA LEU A 338 16.01 8.64 -3.84
C LEU A 338 16.84 7.52 -4.49
N VAL A 339 18.14 7.45 -4.19
CA VAL A 339 19.02 6.37 -4.70
C VAL A 339 18.64 5.03 -4.08
N PHE A 340 18.35 4.98 -2.79
CA PHE A 340 17.83 3.78 -2.14
C PHE A 340 16.53 3.29 -2.80
N ASN A 341 15.64 4.20 -3.17
CA ASN A 341 14.41 3.88 -3.88
C ASN A 341 14.68 3.26 -5.26
N LEU A 342 15.61 3.83 -6.03
CA LEU A 342 16.05 3.25 -7.31
C LEU A 342 16.70 1.88 -7.13
N ALA A 343 17.52 1.70 -6.09
CA ALA A 343 18.15 0.40 -5.79
C ALA A 343 17.09 -0.67 -5.49
N SER A 344 16.08 -0.34 -4.68
CA SER A 344 14.96 -1.25 -4.38
C SER A 344 14.20 -1.63 -5.65
N ILE A 345 13.82 -0.67 -6.50
CA ILE A 345 13.11 -0.94 -7.76
C ILE A 345 13.97 -1.79 -8.70
N ARG A 346 15.27 -1.46 -8.85
CA ARG A 346 16.19 -2.22 -9.68
C ARG A 346 16.27 -3.69 -9.27
N ARG A 347 16.33 -3.96 -7.96
CA ARG A 347 16.34 -5.33 -7.42
C ARG A 347 15.08 -6.09 -7.80
N ILE A 348 13.92 -5.45 -7.68
CA ILE A 348 12.65 -6.05 -8.09
C ILE A 348 12.61 -6.30 -9.59
N ALA A 349 13.06 -5.36 -10.42
CA ALA A 349 13.15 -5.57 -11.86
C ALA A 349 14.07 -6.75 -12.24
N LEU A 350 15.20 -6.93 -11.53
CA LEU A 350 16.06 -8.11 -11.68
C LEU A 350 15.35 -9.43 -11.31
N ASN A 351 14.54 -9.41 -10.24
CA ASN A 351 13.75 -10.58 -9.82
C ASN A 351 12.63 -10.90 -10.83
N MET A 352 11.92 -9.89 -11.34
CA MET A 352 10.90 -10.06 -12.39
C MET A 352 11.50 -10.71 -13.64
N LYS A 353 12.70 -10.26 -14.02
CA LYS A 353 13.48 -10.88 -15.10
C LYS A 353 13.79 -12.35 -14.84
N SER A 354 14.27 -12.70 -13.64
CA SER A 354 14.65 -14.08 -13.35
C SER A 354 13.47 -15.04 -13.33
N GLU A 355 12.29 -14.58 -12.94
CA GLU A 355 11.05 -15.35 -12.97
C GLU A 355 10.44 -15.47 -14.37
N GLY A 356 10.99 -14.76 -15.37
CA GLY A 356 10.47 -14.77 -16.74
C GLY A 356 9.08 -14.14 -16.86
N CYS A 357 8.74 -13.25 -15.92
CA CYS A 357 7.46 -12.55 -15.92
C CYS A 357 7.39 -11.57 -17.10
N LEU A 358 6.17 -11.34 -17.65
CA LEU A 358 5.88 -10.45 -18.78
C LEU A 358 6.32 -10.99 -20.15
N THR A 359 5.58 -11.96 -20.68
CA THR A 359 5.79 -12.45 -22.06
C THR A 359 5.01 -11.59 -23.07
N GLY A 360 5.70 -10.71 -23.82
CA GLY A 360 5.13 -9.91 -24.92
C GLY A 360 5.38 -8.41 -24.81
N ASN A 361 5.03 -7.63 -25.85
CA ASN A 361 5.24 -6.17 -25.92
C ASN A 361 4.10 -5.37 -25.24
N TYR A 362 3.76 -5.69 -23.99
CA TYR A 362 2.52 -5.18 -23.36
C TYR A 362 2.73 -4.15 -22.24
N GLY A 363 3.97 -3.68 -22.03
CA GLY A 363 4.32 -2.68 -21.01
C GLY A 363 5.20 -1.56 -21.54
N ILE A 364 4.93 -1.04 -22.74
CA ILE A 364 5.73 0.04 -23.34
C ILE A 364 5.49 1.33 -22.54
N LEU A 365 6.40 1.66 -21.62
CA LEU A 365 6.51 3.04 -21.16
C LEU A 365 7.37 3.78 -22.19
N ASP A 366 6.70 4.51 -23.09
CA ASP A 366 7.38 5.45 -23.97
C ASP A 366 7.76 6.68 -23.15
N LEU A 367 9.07 6.84 -22.92
CA LEU A 367 9.60 7.95 -22.12
C LEU A 367 9.34 9.29 -22.81
N SER A 368 9.21 9.30 -24.15
CA SER A 368 8.89 10.51 -24.90
C SER A 368 7.45 10.97 -24.71
N GLU A 369 6.52 10.04 -24.52
CA GLU A 369 5.11 10.35 -24.21
C GLU A 369 4.91 10.86 -22.78
N SER A 370 5.86 10.55 -21.89
CA SER A 370 5.78 10.95 -20.48
C SER A 370 6.16 12.43 -20.26
N TRP A 371 6.93 13.04 -21.16
CA TRP A 371 7.51 14.38 -20.98
C TRP A 371 6.46 15.51 -20.89
N ASP A 372 5.49 15.54 -21.81
CA ASP A 372 4.42 16.54 -21.81
C ASP A 372 3.13 16.01 -21.15
N ASN A 373 3.18 14.82 -20.54
CA ASN A 373 2.02 14.21 -19.92
C ASN A 373 1.66 14.92 -18.60
N PRO A 374 0.48 15.56 -18.49
CA PRO A 374 0.13 16.32 -17.29
C PRO A 374 0.04 15.46 -16.02
N GLN A 375 -0.37 14.18 -16.15
CA GLN A 375 -0.43 13.24 -15.00
C GLN A 375 0.98 12.92 -14.51
N PHE A 376 1.95 12.76 -15.43
CA PHE A 376 3.34 12.49 -15.06
C PHE A 376 4.02 13.70 -14.43
N LEU A 377 3.77 14.90 -14.97
CA LEU A 377 4.26 16.14 -14.39
C LEU A 377 3.70 16.37 -12.98
N LYS A 378 2.41 16.04 -12.77
CA LYS A 378 1.78 16.07 -11.44
C LYS A 378 2.40 15.03 -10.51
N LEU A 379 2.60 13.79 -10.95
CA LEU A 379 3.32 12.76 -10.18
C LEU A 379 4.71 13.25 -9.73
N CYS A 380 5.49 13.84 -10.63
CA CYS A 380 6.80 14.40 -10.30
C CYS A 380 6.71 15.54 -9.28
N ALA A 381 5.74 16.44 -9.44
CA ALA A 381 5.52 17.54 -8.50
C ALA A 381 5.13 17.03 -7.12
N ASP A 382 4.25 16.03 -7.05
CA ASP A 382 3.75 15.45 -5.81
C ASP A 382 4.88 14.71 -5.08
N LEU A 383 5.64 13.88 -5.80
CA LEU A 383 6.82 13.18 -5.28
C LEU A 383 7.88 14.16 -4.76
N GLY A 384 8.15 15.24 -5.49
CA GLY A 384 9.08 16.29 -5.08
C GLY A 384 8.64 16.97 -3.79
N ARG A 385 7.34 17.29 -3.64
CA ARG A 385 6.79 17.87 -2.40
C ARG A 385 6.92 16.90 -1.22
N THR A 386 6.60 15.62 -1.42
CA THR A 386 6.77 14.59 -0.39
C THR A 386 8.19 14.53 0.16
N TYR A 387 9.20 14.43 -0.71
CA TYR A 387 10.58 14.34 -0.24
C TYR A 387 11.14 15.66 0.28
N THR A 388 10.61 16.80 -0.18
CA THR A 388 10.90 18.12 0.40
C THR A 388 10.42 18.18 1.86
N MET A 389 9.21 17.69 2.14
CA MET A 389 8.65 17.62 3.49
C MET A 389 9.41 16.62 4.38
N ILE A 390 9.68 15.42 3.89
CA ILE A 390 10.36 14.35 4.66
C ILE A 390 11.74 14.80 5.15
N HIS A 391 12.48 15.57 4.34
CA HIS A 391 13.85 15.97 4.64
C HIS A 391 13.98 17.42 5.10
N ASP A 392 12.86 18.11 5.34
CA ASP A 392 12.81 19.54 5.75
C ASP A 392 13.70 20.43 4.85
N GLN A 393 13.51 20.31 3.53
CA GLN A 393 14.27 21.08 2.54
C GLN A 393 13.40 22.16 1.89
N GLU A 394 14.03 23.16 1.28
CA GLU A 394 13.29 24.12 0.46
C GLU A 394 12.82 23.47 -0.85
N SER A 395 11.57 23.73 -1.22
CA SER A 395 11.02 23.29 -2.51
C SER A 395 11.83 23.88 -3.66
N ARG A 396 12.44 23.01 -4.47
CA ARG A 396 13.20 23.41 -5.66
C ARG A 396 12.34 23.28 -6.91
N ARG A 397 12.61 24.13 -7.90
CA ARG A 397 12.02 23.95 -9.23
C ARG A 397 12.68 22.74 -9.90
N PHE A 398 11.86 21.84 -10.43
CA PHE A 398 12.31 20.77 -11.30
C PHE A 398 11.99 21.13 -12.75
N SER A 399 12.79 20.61 -13.68
CA SER A 399 12.54 20.71 -15.11
C SER A 399 12.67 19.31 -15.71
N VAL A 400 11.54 18.68 -16.02
CA VAL A 400 11.55 17.37 -16.70
C VAL A 400 12.25 17.48 -18.06
N LYS A 401 12.35 18.69 -18.64
CA LYS A 401 12.90 18.93 -19.97
C LYS A 401 14.39 18.74 -19.98
N GLU A 402 15.03 19.32 -18.97
CA GLU A 402 16.48 19.27 -18.80
C GLU A 402 16.90 17.83 -18.52
N VAL A 403 16.15 17.10 -17.70
CA VAL A 403 16.35 15.67 -17.43
C VAL A 403 16.19 14.86 -18.72
N PHE A 404 15.11 15.10 -19.47
CA PHE A 404 14.82 14.35 -20.70
C PHE A 404 15.88 14.58 -21.78
N MET A 405 16.35 15.81 -21.98
CA MET A 405 17.44 16.10 -22.92
C MET A 405 18.72 15.33 -22.60
N VAL A 406 18.98 15.11 -21.31
CA VAL A 406 20.14 14.34 -20.83
C VAL A 406 19.92 12.85 -21.04
N LEU A 407 18.69 12.33 -20.89
CA LEU A 407 18.36 10.91 -21.14
C LEU A 407 18.30 10.57 -22.64
N LEU A 408 17.90 11.53 -23.50
CA LEU A 408 17.81 11.38 -24.95
C LEU A 408 19.14 11.08 -25.64
N GLU A 409 20.26 11.53 -25.08
CA GLU A 409 21.60 11.34 -25.67
C GLU A 409 21.96 9.86 -25.88
N GLU A 410 21.29 8.94 -25.18
CA GLU A 410 21.69 7.52 -25.09
C GLU A 410 20.63 6.54 -25.62
N ASN A 411 19.66 7.02 -26.41
CA ASN A 411 18.65 6.21 -27.10
C ASN A 411 17.76 5.32 -26.19
N ILE A 412 17.73 5.55 -24.87
CA ILE A 412 16.74 4.92 -23.98
C ILE A 412 15.44 5.70 -24.13
N LEU A 413 14.64 5.36 -25.14
CA LEU A 413 13.36 6.00 -25.43
C LEU A 413 12.17 5.20 -24.88
N ARG A 414 12.38 3.92 -24.57
CA ARG A 414 11.32 2.99 -24.18
C ARG A 414 11.81 2.03 -23.11
N ILE A 415 10.95 1.77 -22.14
CA ILE A 415 11.10 0.69 -21.16
C ILE A 415 10.01 -0.32 -21.50
N CYS A 416 10.38 -1.47 -22.06
CA CYS A 416 9.44 -2.49 -22.52
C CYS A 416 9.48 -3.77 -21.68
N ALA A 417 10.62 -4.04 -21.04
CA ALA A 417 10.85 -5.23 -20.23
C ALA A 417 11.67 -4.89 -18.97
N PRO A 418 11.70 -5.77 -17.95
CA PRO A 418 12.49 -5.54 -16.74
C PRO A 418 13.97 -5.27 -17.00
N GLU A 419 14.59 -5.86 -18.03
CA GLU A 419 15.96 -5.57 -18.45
C GLU A 419 16.16 -4.10 -18.85
N ASP A 420 15.17 -3.51 -19.52
CA ASP A 420 15.25 -2.13 -19.98
C ASP A 420 15.15 -1.18 -18.80
N LEU A 421 14.31 -1.51 -17.81
CA LEU A 421 14.22 -0.75 -16.56
C LEU A 421 15.54 -0.80 -15.78
N VAL A 422 16.16 -1.98 -15.67
CA VAL A 422 17.48 -2.13 -15.02
C VAL A 422 18.53 -1.29 -15.74
N LYS A 423 18.61 -1.37 -17.08
CA LYS A 423 19.54 -0.54 -17.88
C LYS A 423 19.29 0.94 -17.68
N PHE A 424 18.03 1.37 -17.66
CA PHE A 424 17.64 2.76 -17.44
C PHE A 424 18.12 3.26 -16.07
N ILE A 425 17.91 2.49 -14.99
CA ILE A 425 18.34 2.85 -13.64
C ILE A 425 19.87 2.91 -13.58
N ASP A 426 20.56 1.87 -14.05
CA ASP A 426 22.03 1.78 -14.02
C ASP A 426 22.65 2.96 -14.78
N PHE A 427 22.15 3.23 -15.99
CA PHE A 427 22.60 4.35 -16.80
C PHE A 427 22.36 5.70 -16.11
N SER A 428 21.16 5.93 -15.56
CA SER A 428 20.80 7.18 -14.89
C SER A 428 21.70 7.45 -13.70
N VAL A 429 21.96 6.42 -12.88
CA VAL A 429 22.82 6.52 -11.70
C VAL A 429 24.28 6.74 -12.07
N VAL A 430 24.81 6.06 -13.10
CA VAL A 430 26.18 6.27 -13.61
C VAL A 430 26.34 7.70 -14.12
N LYS A 431 25.42 8.17 -14.97
CA LYS A 431 25.49 9.50 -15.57
C LYS A 431 25.43 10.60 -14.52
N ILE A 432 24.52 10.44 -13.56
CA ILE A 432 24.41 11.32 -12.40
C ILE A 432 25.73 11.30 -11.58
N SER A 433 26.30 10.12 -11.31
CA SER A 433 27.55 10.02 -10.54
C SER A 433 28.75 10.67 -11.25
N ALA A 434 28.87 10.49 -12.56
CA ALA A 434 29.93 11.05 -13.40
C ALA A 434 29.82 12.58 -13.51
N SER A 435 28.60 13.09 -13.69
CA SER A 435 28.34 14.54 -13.84
C SER A 435 28.73 15.34 -12.60
N PHE A 436 28.83 14.69 -11.45
CA PHE A 436 29.13 15.33 -10.16
C PHE A 436 30.37 14.75 -9.45
N GLY A 437 31.23 14.03 -10.18
CA GLY A 437 32.56 13.60 -9.73
C GLY A 437 32.58 12.60 -8.56
N LYS A 438 31.54 11.75 -8.43
CA LYS A 438 31.37 10.79 -7.32
C LYS A 438 31.12 9.36 -7.82
N GLU A 439 31.91 8.91 -8.79
CA GLU A 439 31.70 7.70 -9.60
C GLU A 439 31.54 6.38 -8.80
N ASN A 440 32.03 6.29 -7.56
CA ASN A 440 32.05 5.02 -6.80
C ASN A 440 30.98 4.86 -5.70
N ILE A 441 30.26 5.92 -5.30
CA ILE A 441 29.43 5.89 -4.07
C ILE A 441 27.97 5.47 -4.33
N LEU A 442 27.39 5.87 -5.46
CA LEU A 442 26.01 5.49 -5.78
C LEU A 442 25.92 4.08 -6.34
N LEU A 443 26.91 3.68 -7.14
CA LEU A 443 27.04 2.32 -7.63
C LEU A 443 27.14 1.32 -6.48
N SER A 444 27.91 1.64 -5.43
CA SER A 444 27.96 0.77 -4.26
C SER A 444 26.59 0.63 -3.61
N VAL A 445 25.73 1.65 -3.55
CA VAL A 445 24.38 1.49 -2.96
C VAL A 445 23.42 0.70 -3.85
N LEU A 446 23.59 0.73 -5.17
CA LEU A 446 22.89 -0.21 -6.06
C LEU A 446 23.28 -1.68 -5.80
N ASP A 447 24.49 -1.91 -5.31
CA ASP A 447 25.05 -3.24 -5.06
C ASP A 447 24.96 -3.70 -3.57
N ASP A 448 24.90 -2.76 -2.61
CA ASP A 448 25.04 -2.99 -1.16
C ASP A 448 23.68 -3.07 -0.43
N THR A 449 22.57 -2.99 -1.16
CA THR A 449 21.23 -3.30 -0.61
C THR A 449 21.06 -4.82 -0.47
N GLN A 450 21.82 -5.39 0.47
CA GLN A 450 21.63 -6.77 0.93
C GLN A 450 20.16 -6.99 1.31
N PRO A 451 19.63 -8.21 1.11
CA PRO A 451 18.30 -8.55 1.57
C PRO A 451 18.26 -8.41 3.10
N HIS A 452 17.66 -7.32 3.59
CA HIS A 452 17.21 -7.29 4.97
C HIS A 452 16.07 -8.30 5.08
N VAL A 453 16.46 -9.49 5.55
CA VAL A 453 15.62 -10.57 6.04
C VAL A 453 14.69 -11.15 4.97
N ASN A 454 15.23 -12.10 4.20
CA ASN A 454 14.44 -13.29 3.90
C ASN A 454 13.91 -13.79 5.24
N CYS A 455 12.61 -13.72 5.46
CA CYS A 455 11.99 -14.56 6.45
C CYS A 455 12.29 -15.99 6.00
N GLU A 456 13.25 -16.66 6.62
CA GLU A 456 13.58 -18.08 6.44
C GLU A 456 12.42 -18.97 6.94
N CYS A 457 11.18 -18.67 6.56
CA CYS A 457 10.02 -19.47 6.85
C CYS A 457 9.52 -20.27 5.64
N GLU A 458 9.92 -19.97 4.40
CA GLU A 458 9.38 -20.68 3.22
C GLU A 458 10.43 -21.16 2.19
N ALA A 459 11.72 -21.25 2.57
CA ALA A 459 12.76 -21.82 1.72
C ALA A 459 13.28 -23.17 2.26
N LYS A 460 12.37 -24.11 2.51
CA LYS A 460 12.68 -25.54 2.34
C LYS A 460 11.58 -26.14 1.48
N GLY A 461 11.94 -26.42 0.24
CA GLY A 461 11.17 -27.28 -0.63
C GLY A 461 11.04 -28.64 0.01
N ASP A 462 9.93 -28.82 0.71
CA ASP A 462 9.24 -30.08 0.82
C ASP A 462 7.81 -29.78 0.47
N HIS A 463 7.25 -30.59 -0.42
CA HIS A 463 5.86 -30.57 -0.83
C HIS A 463 4.94 -30.63 0.40
N ALA A 464 4.61 -29.47 0.98
CA ALA A 464 3.46 -29.33 1.85
C ALA A 464 2.25 -29.23 0.93
N LEU A 465 1.69 -30.41 0.64
CA LEU A 465 0.27 -30.53 0.30
C LEU A 465 -0.53 -29.80 1.38
N TYR A 466 -1.10 -28.66 1.01
CA TYR A 466 -2.14 -27.96 1.76
C TYR A 466 -3.50 -28.60 1.48
#